data_AF-A0A810N852-F1
#
_entry.id   AF-A0A810N852-F1
#
_cell.length_a   1.000
_cell.length_b   1.000
_cell.length_c   1.000
_cell.angle_alpha   90.00
_cell.angle_beta   90.00
_cell.angle_gamma   90.00
#
_symmetry.space_group_name_H-M   'P 1'
#
loop_
_entity.id
_entity.type
_entity.pdbx_description
1 polymer ?
#
loop_
_entity_poly.entity_id
_entity_poly.type
_entity_poly.pdbx_seq_one_letter_code
_entity_poly.pdbx_strand_id
1 'polypeptide(L)'
;MVGEIDHFGYGWVTPVLSYALSVMGAMLGLVCTVRLRDASTTGRRVWWLVLAAWGIGGTSIWTMHFMAMLGFRVSGTQIRYDLGLTVASAVLAIVFVAIGLFIVGLGRPSIVKILIGGVLTGLGVAAMHYTGMAAMRLNGRIDYDPVLVGVSVGIAIAAATVALWMAVGVRRPVTIVLSALVMGLAVNGMHFTGMFSMSAHLHSTPSRLEGVTGATLIVPIVLAVIVVAFALAYALVAASTDEDRAGLAFLEAQVADRNVAPAPVNTGPRVTDAGRFNRPR
;
A
#
# COMPACT_ATOMS: atom_id res chain seq x y z
N MET A 1 16.40 -29.85 22.43
CA MET A 1 16.05 -28.79 23.40
C MET A 1 15.00 -27.91 22.74
N VAL A 2 13.87 -27.62 23.40
CA VAL A 2 12.90 -26.64 22.86
C VAL A 2 13.56 -25.27 22.97
N GLY A 3 13.79 -24.60 21.84
CA GLY A 3 14.32 -23.24 21.87
C GLY A 3 13.22 -22.30 22.36
N GLU A 4 13.48 -21.52 23.41
CA GLU A 4 12.58 -20.42 23.76
C GLU A 4 12.54 -19.42 22.60
N ILE A 5 11.32 -19.11 22.19
CA ILE A 5 11.05 -18.18 21.10
C ILE A 5 10.77 -16.81 21.70
N ASP A 6 11.73 -15.91 21.58
CA ASP A 6 11.52 -14.51 21.92
C ASP A 6 11.03 -13.75 20.68
N HIS A 7 9.75 -13.40 20.71
CA HIS A 7 9.08 -12.64 19.65
C HIS A 7 9.52 -11.15 19.64
N PHE A 8 10.20 -10.70 20.71
CA PHE A 8 10.59 -9.32 20.95
C PHE A 8 12.06 -9.22 21.40
N GLY A 9 12.98 -9.88 20.68
CA GLY A 9 14.39 -9.90 21.03
C GLY A 9 15.10 -8.52 21.06
N TYR A 10 14.46 -7.48 20.53
CA TYR A 10 14.87 -6.06 20.62
C TYR A 10 13.80 -5.18 21.30
N GLY A 11 12.88 -5.79 22.05
CA GLY A 11 11.69 -5.15 22.61
C GLY A 11 10.65 -4.79 21.54
N TRP A 12 9.87 -3.73 21.80
CA TRP A 12 8.78 -3.28 20.91
C TRP A 12 9.26 -2.61 19.61
N VAL A 13 10.57 -2.38 19.44
CA VAL A 13 11.12 -1.62 18.31
C VAL A 13 10.82 -2.29 16.98
N THR A 14 11.08 -3.59 16.85
CA THR A 14 10.89 -4.32 15.58
C THR A 14 9.41 -4.46 15.19
N PRO A 15 8.47 -4.80 16.09
CA PRO A 15 7.03 -4.73 15.78
C PRO A 15 6.58 -3.34 15.35
N VAL A 16 6.99 -2.29 16.07
CA VAL A 16 6.59 -0.91 15.76
C VAL A 16 7.13 -0.48 14.39
N LEU A 17 8.39 -0.78 14.09
CA LEU A 17 8.98 -0.52 12.77
C LEU A 17 8.27 -1.32 11.67
N SER A 18 7.98 -2.60 11.92
CA SER A 18 7.26 -3.44 10.96
C SER A 18 5.86 -2.86 10.66
N TYR A 19 5.13 -2.43 11.70
CA TYR A 19 3.84 -1.75 11.54
C TYR A 19 3.99 -0.44 10.75
N ALA A 20 4.96 0.40 11.09
CA ALA A 20 5.20 1.66 10.39
C ALA A 20 5.52 1.46 8.89
N LEU A 21 6.35 0.46 8.57
CA LEU A 21 6.65 0.05 7.19
C LEU A 21 5.39 -0.43 6.46
N SER A 22 4.56 -1.20 7.16
CA SER A 22 3.29 -1.67 6.65
C SER A 22 2.37 -0.53 6.27
N VAL A 23 2.20 0.44 7.17
CA VAL A 23 1.36 1.62 6.97
C VAL A 23 1.90 2.50 5.84
N MET A 24 3.21 2.77 5.81
CA MET A 24 3.83 3.60 4.79
C MET A 24 3.67 2.99 3.38
N GLY A 25 3.90 1.68 3.24
CA GLY A 25 3.69 0.97 1.99
C GLY A 25 2.21 0.95 1.56
N ALA A 26 1.30 0.72 2.51
CA ALA A 26 -0.15 0.75 2.25
C ALA A 26 -0.61 2.14 1.81
N MET A 27 -0.08 3.19 2.42
CA MET A 27 -0.38 4.58 2.06
C MET A 27 0.06 4.88 0.62
N LEU A 28 1.29 4.53 0.25
CA LEU A 28 1.77 4.66 -1.14
C LEU A 28 0.87 3.87 -2.09
N GLY A 29 0.58 2.63 -1.74
CA GLY A 29 -0.30 1.72 -2.45
C GLY A 29 -1.65 2.33 -2.80
N LEU A 30 -2.33 2.87 -1.78
CA LEU A 30 -3.65 3.48 -1.92
C LEU A 30 -3.59 4.77 -2.74
N VAL A 31 -2.61 5.65 -2.50
CA VAL A 31 -2.41 6.87 -3.30
C VAL A 31 -2.20 6.53 -4.77
N CYS A 32 -1.32 5.59 -5.06
CA CYS A 32 -1.06 5.14 -6.43
C CYS A 32 -2.28 4.44 -7.04
N THR A 33 -3.08 3.73 -6.25
CA THR A 33 -4.31 3.09 -6.75
C THR A 33 -5.40 4.11 -7.11
N VAL A 34 -5.52 5.21 -6.36
CA VAL A 34 -6.39 6.32 -6.75
C VAL A 34 -5.95 6.89 -8.11
N ARG A 35 -4.65 7.13 -8.29
CA ARG A 35 -4.08 7.64 -9.55
C ARG A 35 -4.19 6.67 -10.71
N LEU A 36 -4.05 5.37 -10.45
CA LEU A 36 -4.29 4.32 -11.43
C LEU A 36 -5.68 4.43 -12.05
N ARG A 37 -6.69 4.70 -11.22
CA ARG A 37 -8.09 4.80 -11.65
C ARG A 37 -8.41 6.10 -12.39
N ASP A 38 -7.73 7.18 -12.02
CA ASP A 38 -7.92 8.49 -12.65
C ASP A 38 -7.05 8.67 -13.91
N ALA A 39 -6.10 7.77 -14.16
CA ALA A 39 -5.22 7.83 -15.33
C ALA A 39 -5.97 7.64 -16.66
N SER A 40 -5.76 8.58 -17.58
CA SER A 40 -6.36 8.60 -18.91
C SER A 40 -5.64 7.73 -19.94
N THR A 41 -4.32 7.53 -19.79
CA THR A 41 -3.49 6.76 -20.74
C THR A 41 -3.09 5.40 -20.18
N THR A 42 -2.97 4.40 -21.05
CA THR A 42 -2.53 3.05 -20.68
C THR A 42 -1.15 3.06 -20.02
N GLY A 43 -0.20 3.86 -20.52
CA GLY A 43 1.14 3.98 -19.92
C GLY A 43 1.11 4.50 -18.48
N ARG A 44 0.31 5.55 -18.20
CA ARG A 44 0.13 6.06 -16.83
C ARG A 44 -0.55 5.03 -15.93
N ARG A 45 -1.54 4.30 -16.43
CA ARG A 45 -2.20 3.21 -15.68
C ARG A 45 -1.19 2.15 -15.27
N VAL A 46 -0.39 1.63 -16.22
CA VAL A 46 0.62 0.62 -15.92
C VAL A 46 1.63 1.15 -14.90
N TRP A 47 2.09 2.39 -15.05
CA TRP A 47 3.01 3.02 -14.10
C TRP A 47 2.46 3.07 -12.67
N TRP A 48 1.23 3.57 -12.49
CA TRP A 48 0.61 3.64 -11.17
C TRP A 48 0.27 2.27 -10.59
N LEU A 49 -0.07 1.29 -11.42
CA LEU A 49 -0.26 -0.10 -11.00
C LEU A 49 1.04 -0.69 -10.44
N VAL A 50 2.16 -0.49 -11.13
CA VAL A 50 3.49 -0.96 -10.69
C VAL A 50 3.88 -0.31 -9.37
N LEU A 51 3.73 1.00 -9.23
CA LEU A 51 4.01 1.70 -7.97
C LEU A 51 3.09 1.25 -6.83
N ALA A 52 1.80 1.03 -7.11
CA ALA A 52 0.87 0.53 -6.11
C ALA A 52 1.21 -0.89 -5.65
N ALA A 53 1.55 -1.77 -6.59
CA ALA A 53 1.97 -3.14 -6.31
C ALA A 53 3.29 -3.21 -5.53
N TRP A 54 4.24 -2.32 -5.85
CA TRP A 54 5.47 -2.18 -5.08
C TRP A 54 5.20 -1.67 -3.66
N GLY A 55 4.39 -0.63 -3.51
CA GLY A 55 4.05 -0.07 -2.20
C GLY A 55 3.35 -1.08 -1.28
N ILE A 56 2.33 -1.77 -1.78
CA ILE A 56 1.59 -2.76 -0.99
C ILE A 56 2.39 -4.08 -0.89
N GLY A 57 2.72 -4.72 -2.00
CA GLY A 57 3.39 -6.03 -2.01
C GLY A 57 4.82 -5.98 -1.47
N GLY A 58 5.63 -5.07 -2.01
CA GLY A 58 7.03 -4.95 -1.65
C GLY A 58 7.22 -4.38 -0.24
N THR A 59 6.67 -3.20 0.03
CA THR A 59 6.94 -2.52 1.30
C THR A 59 5.96 -2.88 2.41
N SER A 60 4.65 -2.83 2.13
CA SER A 60 3.65 -3.03 3.17
C SER A 60 3.66 -4.46 3.73
N ILE A 61 3.96 -5.43 2.85
CA ILE A 61 3.85 -6.85 3.15
C ILE A 61 5.25 -7.48 3.27
N TRP A 62 6.09 -7.45 2.24
CA TRP A 62 7.40 -8.13 2.29
C TRP A 62 8.41 -7.45 3.23
N THR A 63 8.62 -6.13 3.12
CA THR A 63 9.54 -5.41 4.00
C THR A 63 9.09 -5.47 5.47
N MET A 64 7.77 -5.32 5.72
CA MET A 64 7.20 -5.54 7.05
C MET A 64 7.53 -6.94 7.59
N HIS A 65 7.25 -7.97 6.80
CA HIS A 65 7.45 -9.37 7.21
C HIS A 65 8.90 -9.64 7.63
N PHE A 66 9.87 -9.22 6.83
CA PHE A 66 11.28 -9.41 7.17
C PHE A 66 11.73 -8.52 8.33
N MET A 67 11.24 -7.28 8.43
CA MET A 67 11.55 -6.42 9.58
C MET A 67 11.05 -7.03 10.91
N ALA A 68 9.87 -7.66 10.89
CA ALA A 68 9.33 -8.36 12.05
C ALA A 68 10.16 -9.63 12.37
N MET A 69 10.55 -10.42 11.36
CA MET A 69 11.42 -11.59 11.56
C MET A 69 12.82 -11.24 12.07
N LEU A 70 13.36 -10.05 11.76
CA LEU A 70 14.62 -9.60 12.37
C LEU A 70 14.52 -9.38 13.89
N GLY A 71 13.30 -9.12 14.39
CA GLY A 71 13.00 -9.05 15.82
C GLY A 71 12.92 -10.40 16.52
N PHE A 72 12.71 -11.46 15.74
CA PHE A 72 12.54 -12.82 16.23
C PHE A 72 13.90 -13.46 16.54
N ARG A 73 14.05 -14.00 17.75
CA ARG A 73 15.26 -14.72 18.15
C ARG A 73 14.89 -16.07 18.73
N VAL A 74 15.61 -17.10 18.29
CA VAL A 74 15.56 -18.42 18.90
C VAL A 74 16.80 -18.59 19.77
N SER A 75 16.60 -18.69 21.08
CA SER A 75 17.69 -18.89 22.03
C SER A 75 18.51 -20.14 21.67
N GLY A 76 19.83 -19.99 21.54
CA GLY A 76 20.75 -21.10 21.25
C GLY A 76 21.12 -21.32 19.78
N THR A 77 20.60 -20.53 18.82
CA THR A 77 21.05 -20.58 17.42
C THR A 77 21.04 -19.21 16.75
N GLN A 78 21.94 -18.99 15.79
CA GLN A 78 21.82 -17.86 14.86
C GLN A 78 20.82 -18.22 13.76
N ILE A 79 20.05 -17.23 13.30
CA ILE A 79 19.15 -17.36 12.14
C ILE A 79 19.87 -16.75 10.93
N ARG A 80 20.00 -17.54 9.87
CA ARG A 80 20.44 -17.09 8.55
C ARG A 80 19.27 -17.18 7.57
N TYR A 81 19.41 -16.51 6.43
CA TYR A 81 18.37 -16.47 5.41
C TYR A 81 18.88 -16.94 4.06
N ASP A 82 18.09 -17.76 3.39
CA ASP A 82 18.28 -18.14 1.99
C ASP A 82 17.88 -16.97 1.08
N LEU A 83 18.86 -16.44 0.33
CA LEU A 83 18.62 -15.27 -0.51
C LEU A 83 17.66 -15.57 -1.66
N GLY A 84 17.69 -16.77 -2.22
CA GLY A 84 16.81 -17.17 -3.33
C GLY A 84 15.35 -17.18 -2.91
N LEU A 85 15.05 -17.83 -1.78
CA LEU A 85 13.69 -17.84 -1.23
C LEU A 85 13.24 -16.47 -0.74
N THR A 86 14.15 -15.66 -0.20
CA THR A 86 13.87 -14.28 0.21
C THR A 86 13.45 -13.40 -0.96
N VAL A 87 14.11 -13.53 -2.12
CA VAL A 87 13.74 -12.81 -3.34
C VAL A 87 12.45 -13.38 -3.94
N ALA A 88 12.31 -14.71 -3.96
CA ALA A 88 11.10 -15.36 -4.47
C ALA A 88 9.86 -14.92 -3.69
N SER A 89 9.95 -14.78 -2.36
CA SER A 89 8.87 -14.30 -1.53
C SER A 89 8.49 -12.85 -1.88
N ALA A 90 9.47 -11.95 -2.08
CA ALA A 90 9.21 -10.58 -2.55
C ALA A 90 8.43 -10.55 -3.88
N VAL A 91 8.87 -11.36 -4.84
CA VAL A 91 8.23 -11.47 -6.16
C VAL A 91 6.78 -11.95 -6.02
N LEU A 92 6.52 -12.97 -5.19
CA LEU A 92 5.17 -13.46 -4.94
C LEU A 92 4.25 -12.34 -4.42
N ALA A 93 4.69 -11.58 -3.41
CA ALA A 93 3.86 -10.50 -2.87
C ALA A 93 3.57 -9.42 -3.92
N ILE A 94 4.58 -8.95 -4.66
CA ILE A 94 4.40 -7.90 -5.66
C ILE A 94 3.48 -8.36 -6.79
N VAL A 95 3.69 -9.57 -7.32
CA VAL A 95 2.93 -10.09 -8.46
C VAL A 95 1.47 -10.33 -8.08
N PHE A 96 1.19 -10.99 -6.95
CA PHE A 96 -0.20 -11.30 -6.58
C PHE A 96 -0.98 -10.05 -6.18
N VAL A 97 -0.33 -9.06 -5.54
CA VAL A 97 -0.94 -7.75 -5.31
C VAL A 97 -1.21 -7.02 -6.63
N ALA A 98 -0.28 -7.05 -7.58
CA ALA A 98 -0.49 -6.45 -8.90
C ALA A 98 -1.70 -7.09 -9.62
N ILE A 99 -1.82 -8.42 -9.55
CA ILE A 99 -2.97 -9.16 -10.11
C ILE A 99 -4.27 -8.71 -9.44
N GLY A 100 -4.32 -8.65 -8.10
CA GLY A 100 -5.49 -8.18 -7.36
C GLY A 100 -5.91 -6.76 -7.75
N LEU A 101 -4.95 -5.83 -7.76
CA LEU A 101 -5.16 -4.44 -8.16
C LEU A 101 -5.59 -4.31 -9.63
N PHE A 102 -5.04 -5.13 -10.52
CA PHE A 102 -5.43 -5.17 -11.93
C PHE A 102 -6.89 -5.62 -12.07
N ILE A 103 -7.28 -6.69 -11.36
CA ILE A 103 -8.66 -7.23 -11.38
C ILE A 103 -9.67 -6.16 -10.94
N VAL A 104 -9.40 -5.44 -9.84
CA VAL A 104 -10.35 -4.47 -9.27
C VAL A 104 -10.23 -3.08 -9.89
N GLY A 105 -9.06 -2.72 -10.43
CA GLY A 105 -8.76 -1.40 -10.98
C GLY A 105 -9.23 -1.20 -12.41
N LEU A 106 -9.45 -2.26 -13.19
CA LEU A 106 -9.95 -2.14 -14.57
C LEU A 106 -11.46 -2.38 -14.69
N GLY A 107 -12.15 -1.40 -15.27
CA GLY A 107 -13.57 -1.45 -15.61
C GLY A 107 -14.50 -1.07 -14.46
N ARG A 108 -15.75 -1.54 -14.52
CA ARG A 108 -16.75 -1.23 -13.49
C ARG A 108 -16.44 -1.96 -12.16
N PRO A 109 -16.62 -1.28 -11.00
CA PRO A 109 -16.48 -1.91 -9.71
C PRO A 109 -17.51 -3.04 -9.56
N SER A 110 -17.06 -4.19 -9.08
CA SER A 110 -17.90 -5.37 -8.89
C SER A 110 -17.46 -6.10 -7.63
N ILE A 111 -18.42 -6.49 -6.80
CA ILE A 111 -18.14 -7.26 -5.58
C ILE A 111 -17.47 -8.60 -5.90
N VAL A 112 -17.84 -9.23 -7.02
CA VAL A 112 -17.24 -10.49 -7.48
C VAL A 112 -15.75 -10.29 -7.80
N LYS A 113 -15.38 -9.18 -8.45
CA LYS A 113 -13.97 -8.86 -8.73
C LYS A 113 -13.17 -8.67 -7.44
N ILE A 114 -13.76 -8.02 -6.43
CA ILE A 114 -13.12 -7.81 -5.12
C ILE A 114 -12.92 -9.15 -4.41
N LEU A 115 -13.91 -10.05 -4.44
CA LEU A 115 -13.79 -11.38 -3.83
C LEU A 115 -12.73 -12.24 -4.53
N ILE A 116 -12.76 -12.31 -5.86
CA ILE A 116 -11.75 -13.07 -6.63
C ILE A 116 -10.35 -12.47 -6.43
N GLY A 117 -10.22 -11.15 -6.55
CA GLY A 117 -8.97 -10.45 -6.32
C GLY A 117 -8.47 -10.64 -4.89
N GLY A 118 -9.37 -10.62 -3.90
CA GLY A 118 -9.06 -10.77 -2.48
C GLY A 118 -8.58 -12.17 -2.14
N VAL A 119 -9.21 -13.21 -2.69
CA VAL A 119 -8.74 -14.61 -2.56
C VAL A 119 -7.36 -14.77 -3.20
N LEU A 120 -7.18 -14.34 -4.45
CA LEU A 120 -5.89 -14.48 -5.14
C LEU A 120 -4.77 -13.71 -4.42
N THR A 121 -5.04 -12.46 -4.04
CA THR A 121 -4.06 -11.62 -3.33
C THR A 121 -3.76 -12.21 -1.95
N GLY A 122 -4.77 -12.64 -1.21
CA GLY A 122 -4.61 -13.24 0.11
C GLY A 122 -3.79 -14.53 0.08
N LEU A 123 -4.05 -15.40 -0.91
CA LEU A 123 -3.23 -16.60 -1.14
C LEU A 123 -1.79 -16.24 -1.52
N GLY A 124 -1.58 -15.21 -2.34
CA GLY A 124 -0.24 -14.69 -2.65
C GLY A 124 0.49 -14.13 -1.43
N VAL A 125 -0.23 -13.46 -0.53
CA VAL A 125 0.29 -12.93 0.74
C VAL A 125 0.67 -14.06 1.70
N ALA A 126 -0.17 -15.08 1.82
CA ALA A 126 0.16 -16.29 2.57
C ALA A 126 1.36 -17.03 1.96
N ALA A 127 1.39 -17.18 0.63
CA ALA A 127 2.50 -17.81 -0.09
C ALA A 127 3.81 -17.05 0.13
N MET A 128 3.79 -15.71 0.08
CA MET A 128 4.95 -14.89 0.43
C MET A 128 5.39 -15.16 1.87
N HIS A 129 4.46 -15.10 2.82
CA HIS A 129 4.75 -15.28 4.24
C HIS A 129 5.44 -16.62 4.50
N TYR A 130 4.85 -17.73 4.04
CA TYR A 130 5.42 -19.06 4.27
C TYR A 130 6.68 -19.33 3.44
N THR A 131 6.83 -18.73 2.25
CA THR A 131 8.10 -18.78 1.50
C THR A 131 9.20 -18.00 2.24
N GLY A 132 8.87 -16.85 2.84
CA GLY A 132 9.78 -16.07 3.68
C GLY A 132 10.19 -16.82 4.95
N MET A 133 9.25 -17.50 5.60
CA MET A 133 9.53 -18.37 6.74
C MET A 133 10.41 -19.56 6.34
N ALA A 134 10.15 -20.17 5.18
CA ALA A 134 10.98 -21.26 4.63
C ALA A 134 12.39 -20.81 4.26
N ALA A 135 12.61 -19.50 4.05
CA ALA A 135 13.95 -18.96 3.83
C ALA A 135 14.81 -18.98 5.10
N MET A 136 14.21 -19.10 6.30
CA MET A 136 14.95 -19.15 7.55
C MET A 136 15.75 -20.46 7.66
N ARG A 137 17.05 -20.31 7.95
CA ARG A 137 18.00 -21.39 8.21
C ARG A 137 18.45 -21.28 9.66
N LEU A 138 18.17 -22.32 10.45
CA LEU A 138 18.58 -22.46 11.84
C LEU A 138 19.01 -23.91 12.12
N ASN A 139 19.80 -24.13 13.17
CA ASN A 139 20.31 -25.47 13.53
C ASN A 139 19.24 -26.31 14.24
N GLY A 140 18.18 -26.67 13.51
CA GLY A 140 16.95 -27.19 14.08
C GLY A 140 15.89 -27.48 13.02
N ARG A 141 14.80 -28.09 13.44
CA ARG A 141 13.59 -28.27 12.64
C ARG A 141 12.54 -27.25 13.06
N ILE A 142 11.86 -26.69 12.07
CA ILE A 142 10.69 -25.82 12.25
C ILE A 142 9.46 -26.65 11.94
N ASP A 143 8.53 -26.72 12.88
CA ASP A 143 7.22 -27.35 12.69
C ASP A 143 6.11 -26.29 12.84
N TYR A 144 4.94 -26.57 12.25
CA TYR A 144 3.82 -25.65 12.20
C TYR A 144 2.53 -26.34 12.67
N ASP A 145 1.71 -25.63 13.43
CA ASP A 145 0.33 -26.04 13.71
C ASP A 145 -0.55 -25.76 12.47
N PRO A 146 -1.11 -26.78 11.81
CA PRO A 146 -1.90 -26.61 10.59
C PRO A 146 -3.18 -25.80 10.80
N VAL A 147 -3.75 -25.79 12.00
CA VAL A 147 -4.96 -25.02 12.32
C VAL A 147 -4.63 -23.52 12.33
N LEU A 148 -3.57 -23.14 13.04
CA LEU A 148 -3.12 -21.75 13.10
C LEU A 148 -2.62 -21.24 11.74
N VAL A 149 -2.00 -22.13 10.95
CA VAL A 149 -1.68 -21.83 9.54
C VAL A 149 -2.96 -21.50 8.76
N GLY A 150 -3.99 -22.34 8.85
CA GLY A 150 -5.28 -22.11 8.22
C GLY A 150 -5.94 -20.80 8.66
N VAL A 151 -5.87 -20.47 9.95
CA VAL A 151 -6.37 -19.19 10.49
C VAL A 151 -5.63 -18.00 9.88
N SER A 152 -4.29 -18.06 9.83
CA SER A 152 -3.49 -16.98 9.23
C SER A 152 -3.81 -16.78 7.74
N VAL A 153 -4.04 -17.86 6.98
CA VAL A 153 -4.45 -17.81 5.57
C VAL A 153 -5.84 -17.16 5.44
N GLY A 154 -6.77 -17.50 6.33
CA GLY A 154 -8.08 -16.86 6.41
C GLY A 154 -7.97 -15.35 6.68
N ILE A 155 -7.12 -14.94 7.62
CA ILE A 155 -6.83 -13.53 7.89
C ILE A 155 -6.21 -12.86 6.65
N ALA A 156 -5.29 -13.52 5.94
CA ALA A 156 -4.67 -12.99 4.73
C ALA A 156 -5.72 -12.69 3.65
N ILE A 157 -6.64 -13.62 3.40
CA ILE A 157 -7.73 -13.45 2.42
C ILE A 157 -8.68 -12.33 2.84
N ALA A 158 -9.08 -12.29 4.12
CA ALA A 158 -9.95 -11.23 4.63
C ALA A 158 -9.28 -9.85 4.52
N ALA A 159 -8.03 -9.74 4.96
CA ALA A 159 -7.24 -8.51 4.90
C ALA A 159 -7.06 -8.03 3.46
N ALA A 160 -6.72 -8.93 2.53
CA ALA A 160 -6.57 -8.60 1.12
C ALA A 160 -7.90 -8.16 0.48
N THR A 161 -9.00 -8.81 0.83
CA THR A 161 -10.35 -8.43 0.36
C THR A 161 -10.73 -7.02 0.83
N VAL A 162 -10.51 -6.73 2.12
CA VAL A 162 -10.76 -5.40 2.70
C VAL A 162 -9.85 -4.35 2.07
N ALA A 163 -8.56 -4.66 1.87
CA ALA A 163 -7.61 -3.76 1.23
C ALA A 163 -8.03 -3.40 -0.20
N LEU A 164 -8.44 -4.39 -1.01
CA LEU A 164 -8.91 -4.14 -2.37
C LEU A 164 -10.24 -3.37 -2.38
N TRP A 165 -11.15 -3.65 -1.45
CA TRP A 165 -12.37 -2.87 -1.26
C TRP A 165 -12.07 -1.41 -0.93
N MET A 166 -11.12 -1.15 -0.02
CA MET A 166 -10.66 0.21 0.28
C MET A 166 -10.00 0.86 -0.94
N ALA A 167 -9.18 0.13 -1.69
CA ALA A 167 -8.51 0.65 -2.88
C ALA A 167 -9.48 1.14 -3.97
N VAL A 168 -10.67 0.54 -4.07
CA VAL A 168 -11.73 0.99 -5.00
C VAL A 168 -12.70 2.00 -4.39
N GLY A 169 -12.86 2.05 -3.07
CA GLY A 169 -13.79 2.95 -2.38
C GLY A 169 -13.20 4.29 -1.95
N VAL A 170 -11.91 4.31 -1.64
CA VAL A 170 -11.25 5.44 -0.97
C VAL A 170 -10.70 6.45 -1.97
N ARG A 171 -10.91 7.73 -1.68
CA ARG A 171 -10.36 8.86 -2.46
C ARG A 171 -9.85 10.01 -1.61
N ARG A 172 -10.43 10.23 -0.42
CA ARG A 172 -10.06 11.36 0.43
C ARG A 172 -8.76 11.08 1.19
N PRO A 173 -7.85 12.06 1.33
CA PRO A 173 -6.57 11.87 2.02
C PRO A 173 -6.70 11.29 3.43
N VAL A 174 -7.66 11.79 4.23
CA VAL A 174 -7.92 11.28 5.58
C VAL A 174 -8.32 9.81 5.55
N THR A 175 -9.19 9.42 4.61
CA THR A 175 -9.62 8.03 4.47
C THR A 175 -8.48 7.13 3.99
N ILE A 176 -7.58 7.63 3.13
CA ILE A 176 -6.36 6.90 2.73
C ILE A 176 -5.50 6.59 3.96
N VAL A 177 -5.25 7.57 4.83
CA VAL A 177 -4.46 7.40 6.05
C VAL A 177 -5.12 6.37 6.97
N LEU A 178 -6.42 6.50 7.23
CA LEU A 178 -7.16 5.56 8.07
C LEU A 178 -7.13 4.12 7.50
N SER A 179 -7.32 3.98 6.19
CA SER A 179 -7.21 2.69 5.51
C SER A 179 -5.81 2.10 5.60
N ALA A 180 -4.76 2.91 5.45
CA ALA A 180 -3.39 2.46 5.59
C ALA A 180 -3.07 1.94 7.01
N LEU A 181 -3.60 2.61 8.05
CA LEU A 181 -3.48 2.14 9.44
C LEU A 181 -4.17 0.79 9.65
N VAL A 182 -5.41 0.65 9.17
CA VAL A 182 -6.17 -0.61 9.26
C VAL A 182 -5.49 -1.73 8.49
N MET A 183 -5.01 -1.45 7.27
CA MET A 183 -4.25 -2.42 6.47
C MET A 183 -2.97 -2.84 7.20
N GLY A 184 -2.22 -1.88 7.76
CA GLY A 184 -1.02 -2.18 8.53
C GLY A 184 -1.30 -3.14 9.68
N LEU A 185 -2.40 -2.91 10.42
CA LEU A 185 -2.81 -3.78 11.53
C LEU A 185 -3.18 -5.18 11.02
N ALA A 186 -3.92 -5.28 9.92
CA ALA A 186 -4.35 -6.55 9.36
C ALA A 186 -3.18 -7.40 8.84
N VAL A 187 -2.22 -6.79 8.13
CA VAL A 187 -1.04 -7.50 7.62
C VAL A 187 -0.14 -7.95 8.79
N ASN A 188 0.05 -7.10 9.81
CA ASN A 188 0.79 -7.48 11.02
C ASN A 188 0.07 -8.62 11.77
N GLY A 189 -1.25 -8.54 11.91
CA GLY A 189 -2.06 -9.58 12.54
C GLY A 189 -1.93 -10.93 11.85
N MET A 190 -1.97 -10.96 10.51
CA MET A 190 -1.69 -12.17 9.73
C MET A 190 -0.30 -12.72 10.04
N HIS A 191 0.72 -11.84 9.97
CA HIS A 191 2.10 -12.24 10.17
C HIS A 191 2.36 -12.84 11.56
N PHE A 192 1.91 -12.16 12.63
CA PHE A 192 2.11 -12.65 13.99
C PHE A 192 1.29 -13.90 14.28
N THR A 193 0.10 -14.05 13.67
CA THR A 193 -0.66 -15.31 13.76
C THR A 193 0.09 -16.46 13.08
N GLY A 194 0.69 -16.21 11.91
CA GLY A 194 1.53 -17.16 11.21
C GLY A 194 2.78 -17.54 12.01
N MET A 195 3.45 -16.57 12.64
CA MET A 195 4.58 -16.85 13.53
C MET A 195 4.17 -17.62 14.79
N PHE A 196 3.01 -17.33 15.37
CA PHE A 196 2.50 -18.05 16.54
C PHE A 196 2.23 -19.53 16.26
N SER A 197 2.04 -19.91 14.99
CA SER A 197 1.91 -21.32 14.59
C SER A 197 3.22 -22.10 14.63
N MET A 198 4.36 -21.42 14.77
CA MET A 198 5.70 -22.00 14.63
C MET A 198 6.25 -22.55 15.94
N SER A 199 6.83 -23.75 15.90
CA SER A 199 7.68 -24.31 16.96
C SER A 199 9.06 -24.69 16.42
N ALA A 200 10.11 -24.50 17.23
CA ALA A 200 11.49 -24.77 16.84
C ALA A 200 12.14 -25.83 17.74
N HIS A 201 12.60 -26.92 17.12
CA HIS A 201 13.31 -28.02 17.78
C HIS A 201 14.79 -27.98 17.38
N LEU A 202 15.66 -27.60 18.31
CA LEU A 202 17.10 -27.45 18.05
C LEU A 202 17.84 -28.79 18.08
N HIS A 203 18.74 -28.99 17.11
CA HIS A 203 19.67 -30.12 17.09
C HIS A 203 20.83 -29.87 18.06
N SER A 204 21.31 -30.94 18.70
CA SER A 204 22.36 -30.87 19.73
C SER A 204 23.76 -30.57 19.17
N THR A 205 23.96 -30.71 17.86
CA THR A 205 25.26 -30.49 17.21
C THR A 205 25.15 -29.29 16.25
N PRO A 206 25.83 -28.17 16.53
CA PRO A 206 25.82 -27.01 15.65
C PRO A 206 26.48 -27.35 14.31
N SER A 207 25.74 -27.23 13.21
CA SER A 207 26.29 -27.29 11.85
C SER A 207 26.56 -25.87 11.34
N ARG A 208 27.46 -25.74 10.36
CA ARG A 208 27.69 -24.45 9.69
C ARG A 208 26.47 -24.10 8.86
N LEU A 209 25.69 -23.13 9.33
CA LEU A 209 24.54 -22.61 8.58
C LEU A 209 25.04 -21.81 7.38
N GLU A 210 24.47 -22.02 6.19
CA GLU A 210 24.68 -21.18 5.01
C GLU A 210 23.63 -20.05 4.94
N GLY A 211 23.81 -19.10 4.02
CA GLY A 211 22.87 -17.98 3.80
C GLY A 211 23.37 -16.61 4.27
N VAL A 212 22.52 -15.59 4.26
CA VAL A 212 22.89 -14.24 4.72
C VAL A 212 22.46 -14.01 6.16
N THR A 213 23.11 -13.07 6.86
CA THR A 213 22.70 -12.69 8.20
C THR A 213 21.52 -11.73 8.13
N GLY A 214 20.75 -11.64 9.22
CA GLY A 214 19.66 -10.65 9.32
C GLY A 214 20.14 -9.20 9.10
N ALA A 215 21.37 -8.89 9.50
CA ALA A 215 21.97 -7.56 9.26
C ALA A 215 22.07 -7.23 7.76
N THR A 216 22.35 -8.21 6.90
CA THR A 216 22.38 -8.02 5.44
C THR A 216 21.01 -7.66 4.87
N LEU A 217 19.92 -8.13 5.50
CA LEU A 217 18.55 -7.81 5.08
C LEU A 217 18.12 -6.39 5.45
N ILE A 218 18.83 -5.71 6.35
CA ILE A 218 18.56 -4.30 6.67
C ILE A 218 18.79 -3.41 5.42
N VAL A 219 19.80 -3.72 4.60
CA VAL A 219 20.12 -2.94 3.39
C VAL A 219 18.93 -2.88 2.41
N PRO A 220 18.37 -4.00 1.92
CA PRO A 220 17.22 -3.95 1.03
C PRO A 220 15.96 -3.38 1.71
N ILE A 221 15.80 -3.54 3.03
CA ILE A 221 14.71 -2.89 3.79
C ILE A 221 14.84 -1.36 3.73
N VAL A 222 16.03 -0.82 4.03
CA VAL A 222 16.30 0.62 3.99
C VAL A 222 16.14 1.17 2.57
N LEU A 223 16.62 0.43 1.55
CA LEU A 223 16.40 0.81 0.16
C LEU A 223 14.91 0.86 -0.20
N ALA A 224 14.12 -0.12 0.24
CA ALA A 224 12.68 -0.11 0.03
C ALA A 224 12.01 1.09 0.69
N VAL A 225 12.43 1.46 1.92
CA VAL A 225 11.96 2.67 2.62
C VAL A 225 12.27 3.93 1.83
N ILE A 226 13.50 4.07 1.36
CA ILE A 226 13.95 5.22 0.59
C ILE A 226 13.11 5.34 -0.70
N VAL A 227 12.97 4.24 -1.45
CA VAL A 227 12.17 4.20 -2.68
C VAL A 227 10.72 4.60 -2.41
N VAL A 228 10.12 4.09 -1.34
CA VAL A 228 8.73 4.43 -0.98
C VAL A 228 8.59 5.88 -0.54
N ALA A 229 9.52 6.41 0.24
CA ALA A 229 9.50 7.82 0.65
C ALA A 229 9.59 8.76 -0.58
N PHE A 230 10.49 8.47 -1.51
CA PHE A 230 10.60 9.22 -2.76
C PHE A 230 9.37 9.05 -3.66
N ALA A 231 8.82 7.83 -3.77
CA ALA A 231 7.61 7.58 -4.55
C ALA A 231 6.38 8.28 -3.96
N LEU A 232 6.27 8.33 -2.62
CA LEU A 232 5.23 9.08 -1.92
C LEU A 232 5.38 10.58 -2.17
N ALA A 233 6.58 11.13 -2.01
CA ALA A 233 6.86 12.53 -2.29
C ALA A 233 6.52 12.88 -3.75
N TYR A 234 6.95 12.04 -4.70
CA TYR A 234 6.60 12.17 -6.11
C TYR A 234 5.08 12.14 -6.33
N ALA A 235 4.38 11.18 -5.73
CA ALA A 235 2.92 11.06 -5.88
C ALA A 235 2.17 12.27 -5.29
N LEU A 236 2.68 12.88 -4.21
CA LEU A 236 2.11 14.09 -3.62
C LEU A 236 2.38 15.32 -4.50
N VAL A 237 3.60 15.50 -5.00
CA VAL A 237 3.96 16.61 -5.91
C VAL A 237 3.21 16.50 -7.24
N ALA A 238 3.06 15.28 -7.76
CA ALA A 238 2.22 15.05 -8.92
C ALA A 238 0.74 15.38 -8.65
N ALA A 239 0.29 15.47 -7.39
CA ALA A 239 -1.08 15.86 -7.05
C ALA A 239 -1.24 17.37 -7.18
N SER A 240 -0.36 18.12 -6.52
CA SER A 240 -0.40 19.57 -6.56
C SER A 240 -0.27 20.08 -7.99
N THR A 241 0.62 19.48 -8.79
CA THR A 241 0.83 19.90 -10.19
C THR A 241 -0.42 19.71 -11.06
N ASP A 242 -1.20 18.66 -10.83
CA ASP A 242 -2.44 18.41 -11.58
C ASP A 242 -3.55 19.39 -11.13
N GLU A 243 -3.64 19.69 -9.84
CA GLU A 243 -4.58 20.67 -9.27
C GLU A 243 -4.27 22.10 -9.70
N ASP A 244 -2.99 22.51 -9.66
CA ASP A 244 -2.53 23.83 -10.10
C ASP A 244 -2.84 24.05 -11.58
N ARG A 245 -2.61 23.04 -12.42
CA ARG A 245 -2.90 23.11 -13.85
C ARG A 245 -4.39 23.23 -14.13
N ALA A 246 -5.23 22.51 -13.38
CA ALA A 246 -6.68 22.63 -13.48
C ALA A 246 -7.18 24.01 -13.01
N GLY A 247 -6.61 24.55 -11.94
CA GLY A 247 -6.92 25.88 -11.43
C GLY A 247 -6.56 26.98 -12.43
N LEU A 248 -5.37 26.90 -13.04
CA LEU A 248 -4.94 27.83 -14.09
C LEU A 248 -5.87 27.78 -15.31
N ALA A 249 -6.24 26.59 -15.78
CA ALA A 249 -7.17 26.45 -16.90
C ALA A 249 -8.57 27.02 -16.60
N PHE A 250 -9.05 26.89 -15.36
CA PHE A 250 -10.30 27.50 -14.92
C PHE A 250 -10.22 29.03 -14.91
N LEU A 251 -9.13 29.60 -14.40
CA LEU A 251 -8.89 31.05 -14.40
C LEU A 251 -8.77 31.59 -15.83
N GLU A 252 -8.05 30.90 -16.71
CA GLU A 252 -7.94 31.26 -18.13
C GLU A 252 -9.31 31.28 -18.82
N ALA A 253 -10.15 30.27 -18.56
CA ALA A 253 -11.51 30.23 -19.10
C ALA A 253 -12.38 31.40 -18.61
N GLN A 254 -12.26 31.78 -17.33
CA GLN A 254 -13.00 32.91 -16.76
C GLN A 254 -12.53 34.26 -17.32
N VAL A 255 -11.22 34.42 -17.55
CA VAL A 255 -10.66 35.61 -18.20
C VAL A 255 -11.10 35.71 -19.65
N ALA A 256 -11.12 34.59 -20.38
CA ALA A 256 -11.60 34.55 -21.76
C ALA A 256 -13.09 34.96 -21.86
N ASP A 257 -13.94 34.43 -20.99
CA ASP A 257 -15.37 34.75 -20.96
C ASP A 257 -15.63 36.23 -20.62
N ARG A 258 -14.87 36.77 -19.65
CA ARG A 258 -14.92 38.20 -19.29
C ARG A 258 -14.50 39.12 -20.43
N ASN A 259 -13.54 38.71 -21.26
CA ASN A 259 -13.06 39.50 -22.39
C ASN A 259 -14.00 39.47 -23.61
N VAL A 260 -14.92 38.50 -23.67
CA VAL A 260 -15.94 38.36 -24.73
C VAL A 260 -17.25 39.06 -24.35
N ALA A 261 -17.54 39.22 -23.05
CA ALA A 261 -18.72 39.96 -22.61
C ALA A 261 -18.67 41.44 -23.05
N PRO A 262 -19.67 41.95 -23.81
CA PRO A 262 -19.69 43.34 -24.22
C PRO A 262 -19.76 44.25 -22.99
N ALA A 263 -18.97 45.33 -23.00
CA ALA A 263 -18.99 46.34 -21.96
C ALA A 263 -20.44 46.78 -21.70
N PRO A 264 -20.89 46.92 -20.44
CA PRO A 264 -22.24 47.36 -20.15
C PRO A 264 -22.47 48.71 -20.84
N VAL A 265 -23.39 48.73 -21.81
CA VAL A 265 -23.79 49.94 -22.52
C VAL A 265 -24.32 50.90 -21.47
N ASN A 266 -23.56 51.95 -21.19
CA ASN A 266 -23.94 53.01 -20.26
C ASN A 266 -25.09 53.80 -20.89
N THR A 267 -26.32 53.34 -20.70
CA THR A 267 -27.52 54.12 -21.04
C THR A 267 -27.67 55.20 -19.97
N GLY A 268 -26.99 56.32 -20.17
CA GLY A 268 -27.17 57.53 -19.36
C GLY A 268 -28.65 57.95 -19.31
N PRO A 269 -29.06 58.70 -18.27
CA PRO A 269 -30.47 59.01 -18.04
C PRO A 269 -31.05 59.81 -19.20
N ARG A 270 -32.08 59.26 -19.87
CA ARG A 270 -32.89 59.99 -20.85
C ARG A 270 -33.64 61.10 -20.13
N VAL A 271 -33.26 62.35 -20.40
CA VAL A 271 -34.04 63.53 -20.04
C VAL A 271 -35.36 63.46 -20.82
N THR A 272 -36.46 63.20 -20.11
CA THR A 272 -37.80 63.28 -20.67
C THR A 272 -38.22 64.74 -20.73
N ASP A 273 -38.21 65.30 -21.93
CA ASP A 273 -38.79 66.60 -22.25
C ASP A 273 -40.32 66.47 -22.29
N ALA A 274 -40.99 66.90 -21.22
CA ALA A 274 -42.44 66.94 -21.11
C ALA A 274 -42.96 68.38 -21.27
N GLY A 275 -42.71 68.96 -22.45
CA GLY A 275 -43.33 70.21 -22.90
C GLY A 275 -44.38 69.95 -23.97
N ARG A 276 -45.65 69.74 -23.60
CA ARG A 276 -46.77 69.96 -24.54
C ARG A 276 -48.09 70.33 -23.86
N PHE A 277 -48.32 71.65 -23.89
CA PHE A 277 -49.60 72.34 -24.04
C PHE A 277 -50.85 71.48 -24.24
N ASN A 278 -51.85 71.64 -23.36
CA ASN A 278 -53.25 71.65 -23.78
C ASN A 278 -54.16 72.44 -22.80
N ARG A 279 -54.78 73.51 -23.30
CA ARG A 279 -56.02 74.16 -22.84
C ARG A 279 -56.85 74.40 -24.12
N PRO A 280 -58.19 74.25 -24.14
CA PRO A 280 -59.07 75.19 -23.43
C PRO A 280 -60.44 74.65 -22.93
N ARG A 281 -60.97 75.29 -21.90
CA ARG A 281 -62.33 75.89 -21.83
C ARG A 281 -62.28 77.10 -20.91
#